data_AF-A0A5C8MTV7-F1
#
_entry.id   AF-A0A5C8MTV7-F1
#
_cell.length_a   1.000
_cell.length_b   1.000
_cell.length_c   1.000
_cell.angle_alpha   90.00
_cell.angle_beta   90.00
_cell.angle_gamma   90.00
#
_symmetry.space_group_name_H-M   'P 1'
#
loop_
_entity.id
_entity.type
_entity.pdbx_description
1 polymer ?
#
loop_
_entity_poly.entity_id
_entity_poly.type
_entity_poly.pdbx_seq_one_letter_code
_entity_poly.pdbx_strand_id
1 'polypeptide(L)'
;MFRNVAELVQLAESQNIKIAEVMIRQEIEVTGRSREEIFAQMDKNLQVMEQAVAKGLAGVVSRSGLTGGDSVLLQQYIRQGNFLSGETILDAVSKAVATNEVNAAMGVICATPTAGSAGVVPGTLFAVKEKLKPTREEMIEFLFTAGAFGFVVANNASISGAAGGCQAEVGSAAGMAAAALVELAGGTPSQAAEAMAIALKNMLGLVCD
;
A
#
# COMPACT_ATOMS: atom_id res chain seq x y z
N MET A 1 -1.72 -4.73 22.51
CA MET A 1 -2.60 -3.93 21.63
C MET A 1 -2.18 -2.47 21.60
N PHE A 2 -2.04 -1.86 20.42
CA PHE A 2 -1.77 -0.42 20.24
C PHE A 2 -3.02 0.30 19.71
N ARG A 3 -3.22 1.57 20.10
CA ARG A 3 -4.41 2.35 19.72
C ARG A 3 -4.11 3.51 18.79
N ASN A 4 -2.89 4.06 18.84
CA ASN A 4 -2.48 5.20 18.03
C ASN A 4 -1.04 4.99 17.53
N VAL A 5 -0.60 5.86 16.61
CA VAL A 5 0.74 5.76 16.01
C VAL A 5 1.85 5.87 17.05
N ALA A 6 1.69 6.74 18.07
CA ALA A 6 2.70 6.91 19.11
C ALA A 6 2.90 5.62 19.93
N GLU A 7 1.81 4.94 20.31
CA GLU A 7 1.87 3.65 20.99
C GLU A 7 2.47 2.56 20.10
N LEU A 8 2.14 2.55 18.80
CA LEU A 8 2.66 1.59 17.81
C LEU A 8 4.19 1.71 17.70
N VAL A 9 4.69 2.94 17.54
CA VAL A 9 6.13 3.26 17.48
C VAL A 9 6.83 2.92 18.78
N GLN A 10 6.29 3.36 19.92
CA GLN A 10 6.88 3.08 21.24
C GLN A 10 7.01 1.58 21.49
N LEU A 11 6.00 0.79 21.10
CA LEU A 11 6.01 -0.65 21.27
C LEU A 11 7.09 -1.32 20.40
N ALA A 12 7.20 -0.92 19.14
CA ALA A 12 8.23 -1.41 18.22
C ALA A 12 9.65 -1.08 18.72
N GLU A 13 9.88 0.16 19.12
CA GLU A 13 11.21 0.63 19.57
C GLU A 13 11.61 0.03 20.91
N SER A 14 10.71 0.00 21.90
CA SER A 14 11.02 -0.54 23.23
C SER A 14 11.35 -2.03 23.23
N GLN A 15 10.83 -2.77 22.25
CA GLN A 15 11.10 -4.20 22.06
C GLN A 15 12.17 -4.48 21.01
N ASN A 16 12.69 -3.44 20.34
CA ASN A 16 13.64 -3.55 19.23
C ASN A 16 13.16 -4.52 18.12
N ILE A 17 11.91 -4.34 17.69
CA ILE A 17 11.27 -5.12 16.62
C ILE A 17 10.69 -4.19 15.55
N LYS A 18 10.42 -4.74 14.36
CA LYS A 18 9.73 -4.04 13.27
C LYS A 18 8.26 -3.77 13.64
N ILE A 19 7.67 -2.74 13.04
CA ILE A 19 6.22 -2.47 13.09
C ILE A 19 5.44 -3.66 12.53
N ALA A 20 5.94 -4.31 11.48
CA ALA A 20 5.37 -5.56 10.96
C ALA A 20 5.16 -6.61 12.06
N GLU A 21 6.19 -6.84 12.90
CA GLU A 21 6.14 -7.83 13.98
C GLU A 21 5.11 -7.45 15.06
N VAL A 22 4.98 -6.16 15.37
CA VAL A 22 3.94 -5.67 16.28
C VAL A 22 2.55 -6.01 15.77
N MET A 23 2.29 -5.79 14.47
CA MET A 23 1.00 -6.11 13.85
C MET A 23 0.74 -7.62 13.78
N ILE A 24 1.75 -8.42 13.44
CA ILE A 24 1.64 -9.88 13.41
C ILE A 24 1.25 -10.42 14.79
N ARG A 25 1.89 -9.94 15.86
CA ARG A 25 1.55 -10.34 17.24
C ARG A 25 0.12 -9.92 17.62
N GLN A 26 -0.32 -8.75 17.18
CA GLN A 26 -1.69 -8.31 17.41
C GLN A 26 -2.71 -9.18 16.66
N GLU A 27 -2.43 -9.58 15.42
CA GLU A 27 -3.29 -10.52 14.68
C GLU A 27 -3.36 -11.89 15.37
N ILE A 28 -2.25 -12.42 15.88
CA ILE A 28 -2.22 -13.67 16.66
C ILE A 28 -3.10 -13.53 17.90
N GLU A 29 -2.93 -12.45 18.66
CA GLU A 29 -3.69 -12.20 19.90
C GLU A 29 -5.20 -12.08 19.64
N VAL A 30 -5.60 -11.37 18.59
CA VAL A 30 -7.02 -11.09 18.29
C VAL A 30 -7.73 -12.29 17.67
N THR A 31 -7.05 -13.03 16.80
CA THR A 31 -7.68 -14.11 16.03
C THR A 31 -7.48 -15.50 16.64
N GLY A 32 -6.46 -15.66 17.51
CA GLY A 32 -6.03 -16.96 18.03
C GLY A 32 -5.37 -17.87 16.99
N ARG A 33 -5.10 -17.37 15.77
CA ARG A 33 -4.48 -18.12 14.67
C ARG A 33 -2.96 -18.19 14.83
N SER A 34 -2.34 -19.20 14.21
CA SER A 34 -0.89 -19.34 14.22
C SER A 34 -0.21 -18.27 13.35
N ARG A 35 1.08 -18.02 13.59
CA ARG A 35 1.89 -17.11 12.77
C ARG A 35 1.87 -17.55 11.30
N GLU A 36 2.00 -18.85 11.06
CA GLU A 36 2.02 -19.44 9.71
C GLU A 36 0.70 -19.21 8.99
N GLU A 37 -0.44 -19.34 9.68
CA GLU A 37 -1.76 -19.10 9.09
C GLU A 37 -1.97 -17.62 8.73
N ILE A 38 -1.50 -16.71 9.58
CA ILE A 38 -1.56 -15.26 9.37
C ILE A 38 -0.66 -14.85 8.19
N PHE A 39 0.58 -15.35 8.16
CA PHE A 39 1.50 -15.13 7.04
C PHE A 39 0.94 -15.69 5.73
N ALA A 40 0.42 -16.92 5.74
CA ALA A 40 -0.16 -17.54 4.54
C ALA A 40 -1.38 -16.76 4.03
N GLN A 41 -2.19 -16.18 4.91
CA GLN A 41 -3.30 -15.33 4.48
C GLN A 41 -2.82 -14.00 3.88
N MET A 42 -1.82 -13.36 4.49
CA MET A 42 -1.25 -12.14 3.94
C MET A 42 -0.52 -12.39 2.61
N ASP A 43 0.12 -13.56 2.46
CA ASP A 43 0.73 -13.99 1.22
C ASP A 43 -0.31 -14.13 0.09
N LYS A 44 -1.50 -14.67 0.37
CA LYS A 44 -2.61 -14.69 -0.61
C LYS A 44 -3.01 -13.27 -1.03
N ASN A 45 -3.07 -12.31 -0.10
CA ASN A 45 -3.37 -10.92 -0.44
C ASN A 45 -2.29 -10.34 -1.36
N LEU A 46 -1.01 -10.62 -1.07
CA LEU A 46 0.11 -10.21 -1.91
C LEU A 46 0.04 -10.84 -3.31
N GLN A 47 -0.31 -12.13 -3.42
CA GLN A 47 -0.52 -12.79 -4.72
C GLN A 47 -1.64 -12.14 -5.53
N VAL A 48 -2.76 -11.75 -4.89
CA VAL A 48 -3.83 -11.01 -5.57
C VAL A 48 -3.34 -9.66 -6.07
N MET A 49 -2.54 -8.95 -5.27
CA MET A 49 -1.91 -7.69 -5.70
C MET A 49 -0.99 -7.89 -6.92
N GLU A 50 -0.14 -8.93 -6.91
CA GLU A 50 0.73 -9.27 -8.04
C GLU A 50 -0.07 -9.54 -9.32
N GLN A 51 -1.14 -10.34 -9.20
CA GLN A 51 -2.02 -10.68 -10.31
C GLN A 51 -2.76 -9.44 -10.86
N ALA A 52 -3.23 -8.55 -9.99
CA ALA A 52 -3.90 -7.33 -10.41
C ALA A 52 -2.95 -6.40 -11.17
N VAL A 53 -1.73 -6.19 -10.68
CA VAL A 53 -0.72 -5.39 -11.39
C VAL A 53 -0.37 -6.02 -12.74
N ALA A 54 -0.07 -7.32 -12.76
CA ALA A 54 0.27 -8.02 -14.01
C ALA A 54 -0.85 -7.94 -15.05
N LYS A 55 -2.12 -8.10 -14.61
CA LYS A 55 -3.29 -8.02 -15.49
C LYS A 55 -3.49 -6.60 -16.04
N GLY A 56 -3.36 -5.56 -15.22
CA GLY A 56 -3.47 -4.18 -15.68
C GLY A 56 -2.36 -3.81 -16.67
N LEU A 57 -1.12 -4.21 -16.37
CA LEU A 57 0.03 -4.00 -17.26
C LEU A 57 -0.07 -4.76 -18.60
N ALA A 58 -0.89 -5.81 -18.67
CA ALA A 58 -1.21 -6.50 -19.93
C ALA A 58 -2.28 -5.77 -20.75
N GLY A 59 -2.89 -4.72 -20.20
CA GLY A 59 -3.99 -3.97 -20.78
C GLY A 59 -5.35 -4.50 -20.34
N VAL A 60 -6.17 -3.61 -19.79
CA VAL A 60 -7.56 -3.87 -19.43
C VAL A 60 -8.39 -2.62 -19.71
N VAL A 61 -9.66 -2.80 -20.05
CA VAL A 61 -10.60 -1.69 -20.30
C VAL A 61 -11.74 -1.79 -19.30
N SER A 62 -12.13 -0.65 -18.73
CA SER A 62 -13.23 -0.58 -17.78
C SER A 62 -14.57 -0.87 -18.46
N ARG A 63 -15.58 -1.28 -17.67
CA ARG A 63 -16.91 -1.59 -18.23
C ARG A 63 -17.61 -0.39 -18.87
N SER A 64 -17.30 0.82 -18.39
CA SER A 64 -17.82 2.06 -18.98
C SER A 64 -17.12 2.46 -20.28
N GLY A 65 -15.94 1.90 -20.55
CA GLY A 65 -15.07 2.31 -21.65
C GLY A 65 -14.38 3.66 -21.43
N LEU A 66 -14.49 4.27 -20.25
CA LEU A 66 -13.91 5.58 -19.95
C LEU A 66 -12.43 5.53 -19.56
N THR A 67 -11.94 4.36 -19.13
CA THR A 67 -10.57 4.17 -18.63
C THR A 67 -10.01 2.83 -19.10
N GLY A 68 -8.70 2.74 -19.29
CA GLY A 68 -8.03 1.50 -19.63
C GLY A 68 -6.89 1.65 -20.63
N GLY A 69 -5.78 0.94 -20.37
CA GLY A 69 -4.58 0.95 -21.21
C GLY A 69 -3.58 2.05 -20.84
N ASP A 70 -3.89 2.92 -19.88
CA ASP A 70 -3.01 4.01 -19.44
C ASP A 70 -1.75 3.46 -18.77
N SER A 71 -1.88 2.35 -18.04
CA SER A 71 -0.72 1.66 -17.47
C SER A 71 0.24 1.12 -18.54
N VAL A 72 -0.30 0.66 -19.68
CA VAL A 72 0.49 0.22 -20.84
C VAL A 72 1.18 1.41 -21.51
N LEU A 73 0.47 2.52 -21.69
CA LEU A 73 1.03 3.76 -22.24
C LEU A 73 2.18 4.29 -21.36
N LEU A 74 2.00 4.27 -20.03
CA LEU A 74 3.05 4.65 -19.08
C LEU A 74 4.28 3.74 -19.18
N GLN A 75 4.10 2.42 -19.28
CA GLN A 75 5.21 1.49 -19.48
C GLN A 75 5.93 1.72 -20.81
N GLN A 76 5.21 2.06 -21.88
CA GLN A 76 5.83 2.43 -23.16
C GLN A 76 6.64 3.73 -23.03
N TYR A 77 6.11 4.73 -22.32
CA TYR A 77 6.81 5.98 -22.06
C TYR A 77 8.09 5.78 -21.23
N ILE A 78 8.04 4.93 -20.18
CA ILE A 78 9.22 4.57 -19.39
C ILE A 78 10.30 3.93 -20.28
N ARG A 79 9.93 2.99 -21.16
CA ARG A 79 10.86 2.30 -22.07
C ARG A 79 11.52 3.23 -23.10
N GLN A 80 10.88 4.34 -23.46
CA GLN A 80 11.48 5.33 -24.35
C GLN A 80 12.64 6.10 -23.69
N GLY A 81 12.68 6.13 -22.35
CA GLY A 81 13.77 6.75 -21.59
C GLY A 81 13.80 8.29 -21.58
N ASN A 82 12.91 8.96 -22.33
CA ASN A 82 12.81 10.43 -22.36
C ASN A 82 11.78 10.97 -21.36
N PHE A 83 11.76 10.38 -20.17
CA PHE A 83 10.87 10.80 -19.09
C PHE A 83 11.45 11.96 -18.28
N LEU A 84 10.57 12.82 -17.76
CA LEU A 84 10.98 14.02 -17.00
C LEU A 84 11.14 13.77 -15.50
N SER A 85 10.52 12.71 -14.97
CA SER A 85 10.62 12.30 -13.57
C SER A 85 11.63 11.15 -13.40
N GLY A 86 11.67 10.49 -12.25
CA GLY A 86 12.50 9.28 -12.07
C GLY A 86 11.77 8.01 -12.51
N GLU A 87 12.51 7.04 -13.06
CA GLU A 87 11.97 5.73 -13.46
C GLU A 87 11.16 5.06 -12.34
N THR A 88 11.69 5.04 -11.11
CA THR A 88 10.99 4.46 -9.94
C THR A 88 9.64 5.12 -9.67
N ILE A 89 9.55 6.45 -9.84
CA ILE A 89 8.30 7.19 -9.60
C ILE A 89 7.28 6.82 -10.67
N LEU A 90 7.68 6.82 -11.94
CA LEU A 90 6.79 6.46 -13.04
C LEU A 90 6.36 5.01 -12.99
N ASP A 91 7.26 4.11 -12.62
CA ASP A 91 6.94 2.70 -12.48
C ASP A 91 5.93 2.48 -11.34
N ALA A 92 6.05 3.19 -10.22
CA ALA A 92 5.05 3.20 -9.15
C ALA A 92 3.69 3.69 -9.63
N VAL A 93 3.66 4.80 -10.39
CA VAL A 93 2.42 5.31 -10.99
C VAL A 93 1.81 4.30 -11.95
N SER A 94 2.61 3.70 -12.84
CA SER A 94 2.12 2.73 -13.82
C SER A 94 1.49 1.50 -13.16
N LYS A 95 2.07 1.01 -12.07
CA LYS A 95 1.60 -0.15 -11.32
C LYS A 95 0.35 0.18 -10.49
N ALA A 96 0.29 1.38 -9.92
CA ALA A 96 -0.92 1.86 -9.24
C ALA A 96 -2.09 2.03 -10.22
N VAL A 97 -1.84 2.63 -11.38
CA VAL A 97 -2.83 2.76 -12.47
C VAL A 97 -3.27 1.38 -12.94
N ALA A 98 -2.34 0.44 -13.16
CA ALA A 98 -2.66 -0.93 -13.58
C ALA A 98 -3.67 -1.61 -12.63
N THR A 99 -3.44 -1.54 -11.32
CA THR A 99 -4.37 -2.10 -10.33
C THR A 99 -5.72 -1.37 -10.35
N ASN A 100 -5.74 -0.05 -10.45
CA ASN A 100 -6.98 0.72 -10.48
C ASN A 100 -7.78 0.50 -11.78
N GLU A 101 -7.13 0.26 -12.91
CA GLU A 101 -7.79 -0.15 -14.15
C GLU A 101 -8.42 -1.54 -14.03
N VAL A 102 -7.76 -2.49 -13.35
CA VAL A 102 -8.36 -3.80 -13.03
C VAL A 102 -9.59 -3.63 -12.14
N ASN A 103 -9.53 -2.75 -11.14
CA ASN A 103 -10.68 -2.41 -10.32
C ASN A 103 -11.83 -1.83 -11.16
N ALA A 104 -11.55 -0.86 -12.04
CA ALA A 104 -12.54 -0.25 -12.94
C ALA A 104 -13.14 -1.24 -13.95
N ALA A 105 -12.41 -2.31 -14.28
CA ALA A 105 -12.89 -3.43 -15.08
C ALA A 105 -13.66 -4.49 -14.29
N MET A 106 -13.96 -4.25 -13.00
CA MET A 106 -14.59 -5.19 -12.08
C MET A 106 -13.80 -6.50 -11.91
N GLY A 107 -12.46 -6.40 -11.98
CA GLY A 107 -11.55 -7.49 -11.69
C GLY A 107 -11.31 -7.68 -10.19
N VAL A 108 -10.59 -8.75 -9.84
CA VAL A 108 -10.21 -9.03 -8.44
C VAL A 108 -9.03 -8.14 -8.06
N ILE A 109 -9.17 -7.41 -6.94
CA ILE A 109 -8.15 -6.57 -6.33
C ILE A 109 -8.09 -6.81 -4.83
N CYS A 110 -7.02 -6.33 -4.17
CA CYS A 110 -6.93 -6.25 -2.71
C CYS A 110 -7.15 -4.80 -2.28
N ALA A 111 -8.15 -4.54 -1.42
CA ALA A 111 -8.47 -3.19 -0.96
C ALA A 111 -7.42 -2.68 0.04
N THR A 112 -6.96 -1.43 -0.14
CA THR A 112 -5.93 -0.84 0.73
C THR A 112 -6.08 0.68 0.91
N PRO A 113 -6.90 1.17 1.87
CA PRO A 113 -7.90 0.43 2.63
C PRO A 113 -9.23 0.24 1.88
N THR A 114 -9.45 0.95 0.77
CA THR A 114 -10.66 0.81 -0.06
C THR A 114 -10.33 0.32 -1.46
N ALA A 115 -11.35 -0.01 -2.25
CA ALA A 115 -11.17 -0.38 -3.65
C ALA A 115 -10.65 0.78 -4.51
N GLY A 116 -11.03 2.03 -4.19
CA GLY A 116 -10.60 3.22 -4.94
C GLY A 116 -9.10 3.53 -4.80
N SER A 117 -8.50 3.18 -3.66
CA SER A 117 -7.08 3.38 -3.37
C SER A 117 -6.23 2.10 -3.48
N ALA A 118 -6.80 1.02 -4.00
CA ALA A 118 -6.19 -0.31 -4.06
C ALA A 118 -4.85 -0.37 -4.80
N GLY A 119 -4.58 0.57 -5.72
CA GLY A 119 -3.32 0.63 -6.45
C GLY A 119 -2.12 1.17 -5.68
N VAL A 120 -2.31 1.91 -4.59
CA VAL A 120 -1.22 2.68 -3.96
C VAL A 120 -0.17 1.78 -3.29
N VAL A 121 -0.63 0.84 -2.45
CA VAL A 121 0.24 -0.10 -1.74
C VAL A 121 1.00 -1.03 -2.70
N PRO A 122 0.34 -1.74 -3.65
CA PRO A 122 1.08 -2.57 -4.61
C PRO A 122 1.93 -1.75 -5.58
N GLY A 123 1.46 -0.57 -5.99
CA GLY A 123 2.20 0.31 -6.89
C GLY A 123 3.57 0.70 -6.34
N THR A 124 3.61 1.11 -5.07
CA THR A 124 4.86 1.47 -4.39
C THR A 124 5.74 0.25 -4.12
N LEU A 125 5.20 -0.85 -3.58
CA LEU A 125 5.95 -2.08 -3.29
C LEU A 125 6.66 -2.64 -4.53
N PHE A 126 5.91 -2.83 -5.62
CA PHE A 126 6.46 -3.47 -6.79
C PHE A 126 7.37 -2.55 -7.60
N ALA A 127 7.26 -1.22 -7.46
CA ALA A 127 8.18 -0.29 -8.11
C ALA A 127 9.57 -0.26 -7.48
N VAL A 128 9.67 -0.57 -6.18
CA VAL A 128 10.97 -0.62 -5.49
C VAL A 128 11.59 -2.02 -5.45
N LYS A 129 10.86 -3.05 -5.93
CA LYS A 129 11.28 -4.45 -5.87
C LYS A 129 12.67 -4.69 -6.46
N GLU A 130 12.96 -4.13 -7.64
CA GLU A 130 14.28 -4.28 -8.28
C GLU A 130 15.41 -3.52 -7.55
N LYS A 131 15.06 -2.43 -6.89
CA LYS A 131 16.01 -1.56 -6.17
C LYS A 131 16.37 -2.10 -4.80
N LEU A 132 15.36 -2.52 -4.03
CA LEU A 132 15.53 -3.02 -2.65
C LEU A 132 15.75 -4.54 -2.60
N LYS A 133 15.36 -5.28 -3.65
CA LYS A 133 15.44 -6.75 -3.74
C LYS A 133 14.88 -7.45 -2.50
N PRO A 134 13.67 -7.08 -2.03
CA PRO A 134 13.12 -7.67 -0.83
C PRO A 134 12.82 -9.15 -1.05
N THR A 135 13.04 -9.94 -0.01
CA THR A 135 12.58 -11.34 0.06
C THR A 135 11.06 -11.39 0.07
N ARG A 136 10.49 -12.57 -0.20
CA ARG A 136 9.04 -12.75 -0.12
C ARG A 136 8.51 -12.45 1.29
N GLU A 137 9.26 -12.83 2.32
CA GLU A 137 8.93 -12.55 3.71
C GLU A 137 8.88 -11.04 3.97
N GLU A 138 9.87 -10.28 3.52
CA GLU A 138 9.89 -8.81 3.66
C GLU A 138 8.77 -8.12 2.89
N MET A 139 8.35 -8.67 1.74
CA MET A 139 7.18 -8.15 1.02
C MET A 139 5.87 -8.41 1.79
N ILE A 140 5.77 -9.52 2.51
CA ILE A 140 4.64 -9.81 3.39
C ILE A 140 4.68 -8.90 4.64
N GLU A 141 5.86 -8.73 5.25
CA GLU A 141 6.07 -7.80 6.36
C GLU A 141 5.70 -6.37 5.97
N PHE A 142 6.04 -5.92 4.76
CA PHE A 142 5.61 -4.62 4.22
C PHE A 142 4.09 -4.44 4.28
N LEU A 143 3.31 -5.48 3.95
CA LEU A 143 1.85 -5.43 4.06
C LEU A 143 1.37 -5.39 5.51
N PHE A 144 2.06 -6.07 6.43
CA PHE A 144 1.77 -5.95 7.87
C PHE A 144 2.07 -4.56 8.41
N THR A 145 3.17 -3.92 7.99
CA THR A 145 3.48 -2.54 8.34
C THR A 145 2.41 -1.59 7.82
N ALA A 146 2.06 -1.69 6.53
CA ALA A 146 0.97 -0.90 5.95
C ALA A 146 -0.35 -1.14 6.71
N GLY A 147 -0.65 -2.39 7.04
CA GLY A 147 -1.81 -2.80 7.82
C GLY A 147 -1.84 -2.21 9.22
N ALA A 148 -0.70 -2.11 9.91
CA ALA A 148 -0.60 -1.51 11.24
C ALA A 148 -1.03 -0.04 11.26
N PHE A 149 -0.53 0.74 10.30
CA PHE A 149 -0.93 2.13 10.14
C PHE A 149 -2.38 2.27 9.68
N GLY A 150 -2.82 1.42 8.75
CA GLY A 150 -4.22 1.35 8.32
C GLY A 150 -5.17 1.03 9.47
N PHE A 151 -4.78 0.12 10.37
CA PHE A 151 -5.53 -0.22 11.58
C PHE A 151 -5.69 1.00 12.50
N VAL A 152 -4.64 1.79 12.71
CA VAL A 152 -4.73 3.03 13.50
C VAL A 152 -5.70 4.01 12.85
N VAL A 153 -5.61 4.22 11.53
CA VAL A 153 -6.50 5.16 10.82
C VAL A 153 -7.95 4.70 10.90
N ALA A 154 -8.22 3.42 10.65
CA ALA A 154 -9.58 2.88 10.67
C ALA A 154 -10.26 2.98 12.05
N ASN A 155 -9.49 2.93 13.14
CA ASN A 155 -10.03 2.98 14.50
C ASN A 155 -10.13 4.41 15.07
N ASN A 156 -9.41 5.39 14.53
CA ASN A 156 -9.38 6.76 15.06
C ASN A 156 -9.94 7.81 14.09
N ALA A 157 -10.15 7.46 12.83
CA ALA A 157 -10.60 8.35 11.77
C ALA A 157 -11.54 7.63 10.80
N SER A 158 -11.86 8.28 9.68
CA SER A 158 -12.62 7.68 8.58
C SER A 158 -11.66 7.14 7.52
N ILE A 159 -12.01 5.98 6.94
CA ILE A 159 -11.43 5.46 5.70
C ILE A 159 -12.42 5.52 4.52
N SER A 160 -13.58 6.15 4.72
CA SER A 160 -14.63 6.26 3.71
C SER A 160 -14.47 7.55 2.92
N GLY A 161 -14.35 7.45 1.60
CA GLY A 161 -14.30 8.61 0.71
C GLY A 161 -15.56 9.48 0.82
N ALA A 162 -16.72 8.84 1.01
CA ALA A 162 -17.99 9.53 1.18
C ALA A 162 -18.09 10.36 2.48
N ALA A 163 -17.36 9.98 3.53
CA ALA A 163 -17.41 10.67 4.82
C ALA A 163 -16.21 11.61 5.05
N GLY A 164 -15.04 11.28 4.48
CA GLY A 164 -13.79 11.97 4.75
C GLY A 164 -13.07 12.50 3.51
N GLY A 165 -13.67 12.43 2.32
CA GLY A 165 -13.01 12.79 1.05
C GLY A 165 -11.95 11.77 0.63
N CYS A 166 -11.33 11.99 -0.53
CA CYS A 166 -10.30 11.08 -1.05
C CYS A 166 -9.03 11.06 -0.17
N GLN A 167 -8.83 12.08 0.68
CA GLN A 167 -7.81 12.03 1.75
C GLN A 167 -8.00 10.83 2.70
N ALA A 168 -9.24 10.40 2.96
CA ALA A 168 -9.54 9.28 3.84
C ALA A 168 -9.24 7.92 3.18
N GLU A 169 -9.21 7.87 1.85
CA GLU A 169 -8.97 6.64 1.08
C GLU A 169 -7.56 6.61 0.51
N VAL A 170 -7.27 7.47 -0.47
CA VAL A 170 -6.00 7.55 -1.17
C VAL A 170 -4.95 8.20 -0.27
N GLY A 171 -5.32 9.20 0.52
CA GLY A 171 -4.40 9.79 1.52
C GLY A 171 -3.95 8.76 2.56
N SER A 172 -4.90 8.02 3.14
CA SER A 172 -4.61 6.92 4.08
C SER A 172 -3.72 5.86 3.43
N ALA A 173 -4.05 5.42 2.21
CA ALA A 173 -3.25 4.44 1.48
C ALA A 173 -1.82 4.93 1.21
N ALA A 174 -1.66 6.21 0.87
CA ALA A 174 -0.34 6.83 0.67
C ALA A 174 0.46 6.88 1.97
N GLY A 175 -0.18 7.22 3.09
CA GLY A 175 0.45 7.17 4.41
C GLY A 175 0.90 5.77 4.81
N MET A 176 0.03 4.77 4.62
CA MET A 176 0.33 3.35 4.87
C MET A 176 1.52 2.88 4.04
N ALA A 177 1.50 3.17 2.73
CA ALA A 177 2.57 2.79 1.81
C ALA A 177 3.90 3.48 2.12
N ALA A 178 3.87 4.78 2.47
CA ALA A 178 5.06 5.53 2.82
C ALA A 178 5.77 4.96 4.05
N ALA A 179 5.01 4.63 5.10
CA ALA A 179 5.56 4.04 6.30
C ALA A 179 6.15 2.64 6.06
N ALA A 180 5.41 1.80 5.34
CA ALA A 180 5.86 0.46 4.98
C ALA A 180 7.12 0.49 4.11
N LEU A 181 7.22 1.45 3.19
CA LEU A 181 8.38 1.62 2.32
C LEU A 181 9.62 2.05 3.10
N VAL A 182 9.47 2.94 4.09
CA VAL A 182 10.58 3.35 4.95
C VAL A 182 11.08 2.20 5.82
N GLU A 183 10.19 1.42 6.42
CA GLU A 183 10.60 0.24 7.18
C GLU A 183 11.29 -0.81 6.29
N LEU A 184 10.76 -1.07 5.10
CA LEU A 184 11.38 -1.97 4.11
C LEU A 184 12.78 -1.49 3.68
N ALA A 185 12.99 -0.18 3.62
CA ALA A 185 14.29 0.42 3.31
C ALA A 185 15.26 0.46 4.51
N GLY A 186 14.89 -0.11 5.66
CA GLY A 186 15.72 -0.17 6.87
C GLY A 186 15.57 1.03 7.80
N GLY A 187 14.53 1.84 7.63
CA GLY A 187 14.22 2.95 8.54
C GLY A 187 13.69 2.49 9.89
N THR A 188 13.82 3.34 10.90
CA THR A 188 13.31 3.07 12.26
C THR A 188 11.78 3.20 12.32
N PRO A 189 11.12 2.65 13.36
CA PRO A 189 9.68 2.84 13.55
C PRO A 189 9.27 4.32 13.60
N SER A 190 10.05 5.18 14.27
CA SER A 190 9.84 6.63 14.24
C SER A 190 9.93 7.22 12.82
N GLN A 191 10.92 6.81 12.02
CA GLN A 191 11.04 7.29 10.63
C GLN A 191 9.85 6.84 9.76
N ALA A 192 9.34 5.63 9.98
CA ALA A 192 8.14 5.14 9.29
C ALA A 192 6.90 5.98 9.65
N ALA A 193 6.74 6.35 10.92
CA ALA A 193 5.66 7.24 11.35
C ALA A 193 5.77 8.65 10.75
N GLU A 194 6.98 9.22 10.70
CA GLU A 194 7.23 10.51 10.03
C GLU A 194 6.90 10.44 8.53
N ALA A 195 7.24 9.34 7.86
CA ALA A 195 6.90 9.14 6.46
C ALA A 195 5.38 9.13 6.22
N MET A 196 4.62 8.47 7.09
CA MET A 196 3.15 8.55 7.06
C MET A 196 2.67 9.99 7.23
N ALA A 197 3.20 10.71 8.23
CA ALA A 197 2.78 12.08 8.53
C ALA A 197 3.05 13.03 7.34
N ILE A 198 4.22 12.91 6.70
CA ILE A 198 4.59 13.69 5.51
C ILE A 198 3.64 13.36 4.35
N ALA A 199 3.38 12.08 4.08
CA ALA A 199 2.49 11.68 3.00
C ALA A 199 1.06 12.21 3.23
N LEU A 200 0.51 12.05 4.44
CA LEU A 200 -0.81 12.54 4.79
C LEU A 200 -0.91 14.06 4.69
N LYS A 201 0.09 14.81 5.17
CA LYS A 201 0.10 16.27 5.11
C LYS A 201 -0.06 16.80 3.68
N ASN A 202 0.48 16.10 2.68
CA ASN A 202 0.36 16.47 1.26
C ASN A 202 -1.00 16.10 0.64
N MET A 203 -1.86 15.40 1.38
CA MET A 203 -3.17 14.92 0.92
C MET A 203 -4.34 15.54 1.70
N LEU A 204 -4.08 16.34 2.74
CA LEU A 204 -5.12 16.99 3.54
C LEU A 204 -5.93 17.99 2.70
N GLY A 205 -7.25 17.88 2.78
CA GLY A 205 -8.21 18.67 2.00
C GLY A 205 -8.62 18.05 0.67
N LEU A 206 -8.10 16.86 0.32
CA LEU A 206 -8.46 16.20 -0.93
C LEU A 206 -9.90 15.63 -0.86
N VAL A 207 -10.78 16.23 -1.66
CA VAL A 207 -12.21 15.88 -1.75
C VAL A 207 -12.45 14.62 -2.58
N CYS A 208 -13.66 14.05 -2.48
CA CYS A 208 -14.15 12.98 -3.36
C CYS A 208 -15.38 13.54 -4.09
N ASP A 209 -15.26 13.79 -5.40
CA ASP A 209 -16.32 14.30 -6.28
C ASP A 209 -16.45 13.38 -7.50
#